data_AF-A0A6J3C7M0-F1
#
_entry.id   AF-A0A6J3C7M0-F1
#
_cell.length_a   1.000
_cell.length_b   1.000
_cell.length_c   1.000
_cell.angle_alpha   90.00
_cell.angle_beta   90.00
_cell.angle_gamma   90.00
#
_symmetry.space_group_name_H-M   'P 1'
#
loop_
_entity.id
_entity.type
_entity.pdbx_description
1 polymer ?
#
loop_
_entity_poly.entity_id
_entity_poly.type
_entity_poly.pdbx_seq_one_letter_code
_entity_poly.pdbx_strand_id
1 'polypeptide(L)'
;MRSVTLKDVEQDKVVKTVAAHLKKTGKVKVPEHMDLVKTARFKELAPYDPDWFYVRCAAVLRHIYIRSPVGVKTVTKIFGGRKRNGVTPSHFCRSSGSIARKALQALEALKLVEKVPDGGRILTVQGRRDLDRIAAQVRLKAKQQAKQAVIVLLRFKLLQFCNSPLIRLYVWTCSDRKMLVAFGRRAVFVVLLFLISCVVGLRQYGTPSGTLYVADDHLEKDQKYTIINQFFNEEPNTNLERRKRDVTPPPTPGAQKNISTWTTHLNDSHQQLMVHWVGEGSNVIICLARDSVPRAKGGISPSALYISYNYGMNFTNKTESFRLGDSPDSGYAQLDKFFNHPKYPQFCVFVDSTNKKLFYTSDNGVTIHRSDLNFHPNELAFDEEFPSKYVVLDKVGSNRMLYLTLDGGKSFKLIQNYVKTFYWSSGPGFSKVFYVERWKPDRNSTVISANDPTELNDANNVVFLEARDFQIKGDYMFATRQTKEVRFCYWIRNFNKKKFDPKFTQAVD
;
A
#
# COMPACT_ATOMS: atom_id res chain seq x y z
N MET A 1 -6.18 25.02 31.73
CA MET A 1 -6.16 24.89 30.24
C MET A 1 -7.58 24.65 29.77
N ARG A 2 -8.02 25.27 28.66
CA ARG A 2 -9.33 25.01 28.06
C ARG A 2 -9.50 23.52 27.76
N SER A 3 -10.64 22.92 28.14
CA SER A 3 -10.95 21.52 27.83
C SER A 3 -10.95 21.30 26.32
N VAL A 4 -10.28 20.23 25.87
CA VAL A 4 -10.20 19.89 24.43
C VAL A 4 -11.53 19.32 24.00
N THR A 5 -12.16 19.94 23.00
CA THR A 5 -13.41 19.47 22.41
C THR A 5 -13.16 18.89 21.03
N LEU A 6 -14.14 18.15 20.49
CA LEU A 6 -14.10 17.63 19.12
C LEU A 6 -13.86 18.72 18.06
N LYS A 7 -14.21 19.98 18.34
CA LYS A 7 -14.03 21.12 17.43
C LYS A 7 -12.57 21.55 17.31
N ASP A 8 -11.74 21.24 18.30
CA ASP A 8 -10.35 21.70 18.39
C ASP A 8 -9.34 20.75 17.68
N VAL A 9 -9.84 19.71 17.00
CA VAL A 9 -9.02 18.64 16.43
C VAL A 9 -9.35 18.45 14.94
N GLU A 10 -8.33 18.13 14.16
CA GLU A 10 -8.44 17.90 12.72
C GLU A 10 -9.45 16.79 12.38
N GLN A 11 -10.34 17.09 11.43
CA GLN A 11 -11.48 16.25 11.08
C GLN A 11 -11.06 14.83 10.67
N ASP A 12 -10.08 14.68 9.77
CA ASP A 12 -9.70 13.39 9.21
C ASP A 12 -9.16 12.45 10.30
N LYS A 13 -8.26 12.96 11.16
CA LYS A 13 -7.68 12.22 12.27
C LYS A 13 -8.75 11.76 13.27
N VAL A 14 -9.70 12.63 13.60
CA VAL A 14 -10.79 12.28 14.52
C VAL A 14 -11.68 11.19 13.93
N VAL A 15 -12.10 11.31 12.67
CA VAL A 15 -12.99 10.31 12.05
C VAL A 15 -12.32 8.94 12.00
N LYS A 16 -11.03 8.87 11.63
CA LYS A 16 -10.26 7.60 11.61
C LYS A 16 -10.12 6.98 13.00
N THR A 17 -9.80 7.78 14.02
CA THR A 17 -9.66 7.27 15.39
C THR A 17 -10.98 6.83 16.02
N VAL A 18 -12.07 7.55 15.76
CA VAL A 18 -13.42 7.16 16.20
C VAL A 18 -13.85 5.87 15.49
N ALA A 19 -13.59 5.72 14.19
CA ALA A 19 -13.87 4.48 13.46
C ALA A 19 -13.10 3.29 14.07
N ALA A 20 -11.82 3.47 14.37
CA ALA A 20 -11.00 2.45 15.03
C ALA A 20 -11.53 2.11 16.44
N HIS A 21 -12.02 3.10 17.19
CA HIS A 21 -12.63 2.88 18.50
C HIS A 21 -13.94 2.07 18.39
N LEU A 22 -14.79 2.40 17.42
CA LEU A 22 -16.02 1.66 17.14
C LEU A 22 -15.74 0.21 16.75
N LYS A 23 -14.72 -0.03 15.93
CA LYS A 23 -14.26 -1.37 15.56
C LYS A 23 -13.76 -2.17 16.77
N LYS A 24 -12.90 -1.57 17.61
CA LYS A 24 -12.39 -2.19 18.84
C LYS A 24 -13.50 -2.54 19.84
N THR A 25 -14.57 -1.76 19.84
CA THR A 25 -15.70 -2.00 20.74
C THR A 25 -16.49 -3.26 20.32
N GLY A 26 -16.47 -3.64 19.03
CA GLY A 26 -17.13 -4.85 18.51
C GLY A 26 -18.67 -4.84 18.56
N LYS A 27 -19.28 -3.81 19.15
CA LYS A 27 -20.74 -3.72 19.37
C LYS A 27 -21.51 -3.14 18.18
N VAL A 28 -20.82 -2.61 17.17
CA VAL A 28 -21.49 -2.03 15.99
C VAL A 28 -21.96 -3.16 15.08
N LYS A 29 -23.28 -3.31 14.94
CA LYS A 29 -23.85 -4.27 13.98
C LYS A 29 -23.65 -3.76 12.56
N VAL A 30 -22.72 -4.35 11.84
CA VAL A 30 -22.51 -4.10 10.40
C VAL A 30 -23.56 -4.90 9.61
N PRO A 31 -24.34 -4.27 8.72
CA PRO A 31 -25.26 -5.00 7.86
C PRO A 31 -24.54 -5.93 6.87
N GLU A 32 -25.10 -7.11 6.62
CA GLU A 32 -24.50 -8.19 5.81
C GLU A 32 -24.11 -7.78 4.39
N HIS A 33 -24.91 -6.93 3.73
CA HIS A 33 -24.65 -6.48 2.36
C HIS A 33 -23.72 -5.26 2.25
N MET A 34 -23.08 -4.81 3.35
CA MET A 34 -22.23 -3.61 3.30
C MET A 34 -20.97 -3.78 2.43
N ASP A 35 -20.56 -5.01 2.15
CA ASP A 35 -19.38 -5.27 1.31
C ASP A 35 -19.69 -5.19 -0.19
N LEU A 36 -20.97 -5.32 -0.56
CA LEU A 36 -21.42 -5.33 -1.96
C LEU A 36 -22.00 -3.99 -2.42
N VAL A 37 -22.43 -3.13 -1.48
CA VAL A 37 -23.17 -1.91 -1.82
C VAL A 37 -22.29 -0.70 -2.06
N LYS A 38 -22.68 0.08 -3.06
CA LYS A 38 -22.17 1.44 -3.25
C LYS A 38 -22.76 2.43 -2.25
N THR A 39 -21.94 3.42 -1.86
CA THR A 39 -22.34 4.46 -0.89
C THR A 39 -23.44 5.41 -1.39
N ALA A 40 -23.52 5.63 -2.70
CA ALA A 40 -24.50 6.49 -3.33
C ALA A 40 -24.81 6.07 -4.76
N ARG A 41 -25.98 6.49 -5.28
CA ARG A 41 -26.42 6.16 -6.64
C ARG A 41 -25.43 6.62 -7.73
N PHE A 42 -24.81 7.78 -7.52
CA PHE A 42 -23.87 8.42 -8.46
C PHE A 42 -22.44 7.86 -8.38
N LYS A 43 -22.16 6.90 -7.50
CA LYS A 43 -20.90 6.17 -7.48
C LYS A 43 -20.99 4.96 -8.41
N GLU A 44 -19.90 4.68 -9.10
CA GLU A 44 -19.79 3.53 -10.01
C GLU A 44 -19.35 2.28 -9.25
N LEU A 45 -18.33 2.41 -8.40
CA LEU A 45 -17.75 1.31 -7.62
C LEU A 45 -18.08 1.41 -6.13
N ALA A 46 -18.00 0.27 -5.44
CA ALA A 46 -18.04 0.18 -3.98
C ALA A 46 -16.74 0.71 -3.36
N PRO A 47 -16.76 1.14 -2.08
CA PRO A 47 -15.54 1.52 -1.37
C PRO A 47 -14.53 0.36 -1.26
N TYR A 48 -13.25 0.64 -1.48
CA TYR A 48 -12.17 -0.35 -1.37
C TYR A 48 -11.82 -0.75 0.07
N ASP A 49 -12.07 0.13 1.04
CA ASP A 49 -11.77 -0.11 2.45
C ASP A 49 -12.86 -1.00 3.07
N PRO A 50 -12.56 -2.21 3.59
CA PRO A 50 -13.57 -3.06 4.24
C PRO A 50 -14.17 -2.41 5.49
N ASP A 51 -13.45 -1.48 6.14
CA ASP A 51 -13.92 -0.79 7.34
C ASP A 51 -14.72 0.50 7.03
N TRP A 52 -15.09 0.73 5.77
CA TRP A 52 -15.72 1.98 5.34
C TRP A 52 -17.02 2.32 6.09
N PHE A 53 -17.77 1.30 6.54
CA PHE A 53 -19.00 1.49 7.31
C PHE A 53 -18.72 2.12 8.68
N TYR A 54 -17.63 1.73 9.36
CA TYR A 54 -17.20 2.35 10.61
C TYR A 54 -16.78 3.81 10.42
N VAL A 55 -16.07 4.09 9.32
CA VAL A 55 -15.71 5.46 8.92
C VAL A 55 -16.97 6.29 8.66
N ARG A 56 -18.02 5.70 8.08
CA ARG A 56 -19.31 6.36 7.88
C ARG A 56 -20.00 6.69 9.20
N CYS A 57 -20.08 5.73 10.12
CA CYS A 57 -20.65 5.95 11.45
C CYS A 57 -19.91 7.06 12.21
N ALA A 58 -18.57 7.06 12.17
CA ALA A 58 -17.74 8.10 12.78
C ALA A 58 -17.99 9.50 12.19
N ALA A 59 -18.11 9.60 10.86
CA ALA A 59 -18.41 10.85 10.18
C ALA A 59 -19.81 11.39 10.53
N VAL A 60 -20.80 10.51 10.65
CA VAL A 60 -22.17 10.86 11.10
C VAL A 60 -22.16 11.35 12.55
N LEU A 61 -21.47 10.65 13.46
CA LEU A 61 -21.32 11.08 14.86
C LEU A 61 -20.73 12.48 14.98
N ARG A 62 -19.63 12.75 14.24
CA ARG A 62 -19.03 14.09 14.22
C ARG A 62 -20.01 15.14 13.70
N HIS A 63 -20.81 14.80 12.69
CA HIS A 63 -21.75 15.78 12.16
C HIS A 63 -22.85 16.11 13.17
N ILE A 64 -23.41 15.11 13.86
CA ILE A 64 -24.40 15.30 14.93
C ILE A 64 -23.82 16.17 16.06
N TYR A 65 -22.54 15.97 16.40
CA TYR A 65 -21.86 16.78 17.42
C TYR A 65 -21.82 18.27 17.06
N ILE A 66 -21.63 18.61 15.78
CA ILE A 66 -21.48 19.99 15.31
C ILE A 66 -22.83 20.64 14.99
N ARG A 67 -23.71 19.90 14.32
CA ARG A 67 -25.04 20.35 13.88
C ARG A 67 -26.05 19.34 14.40
N SER A 68 -26.91 19.80 15.30
CA SER A 68 -27.93 19.00 15.96
C SER A 68 -29.25 19.78 15.92
N PRO A 69 -30.41 19.17 15.63
CA PRO A 69 -30.66 17.74 15.38
C PRO A 69 -30.40 17.28 13.92
N VAL A 70 -30.11 15.99 13.71
CA VAL A 70 -29.85 15.42 12.36
C VAL A 70 -30.85 14.33 11.99
N GLY A 71 -31.48 14.46 10.82
CA GLY A 71 -32.34 13.45 10.20
C GLY A 71 -31.66 12.67 9.07
N VAL A 72 -32.31 11.59 8.60
CA VAL A 72 -31.80 10.77 7.48
C VAL A 72 -31.65 11.61 6.19
N LYS A 73 -32.60 12.51 5.90
CA LYS A 73 -32.53 13.42 4.74
C LYS A 73 -31.32 14.37 4.80
N THR A 74 -30.97 14.83 6.00
CA THR A 74 -29.81 15.70 6.20
C THR A 74 -28.53 14.93 5.92
N VAL A 75 -28.39 13.71 6.45
CA VAL A 75 -27.25 12.82 6.18
C VAL A 75 -27.09 12.53 4.69
N THR A 76 -28.20 12.29 3.97
CA THR A 76 -28.12 12.04 2.53
C THR A 76 -27.78 13.26 1.69
N LYS A 77 -28.03 14.47 2.20
CA LYS A 77 -27.58 15.73 1.59
C LYS A 77 -26.09 15.95 1.83
N ILE A 78 -25.60 15.70 3.04
CA ILE A 78 -24.17 15.88 3.41
C ILE A 78 -23.25 14.99 2.60
N PHE A 79 -23.65 13.73 2.41
CA PHE A 79 -22.88 12.77 1.62
C PHE A 79 -23.34 12.68 0.15
N GLY A 80 -24.18 13.63 -0.29
CA GLY A 80 -24.58 13.78 -1.67
C GLY A 80 -23.43 14.29 -2.54
N GLY A 81 -23.63 14.27 -3.85
CA GLY A 81 -22.63 14.71 -4.82
C GLY A 81 -23.23 14.95 -6.19
N ARG A 82 -22.43 15.50 -7.11
CA ARG A 82 -22.84 15.65 -8.51
C ARG A 82 -22.90 14.28 -9.19
N LYS A 83 -24.02 14.00 -9.85
CA LYS A 83 -24.18 12.80 -10.68
C LYS A 83 -23.82 13.15 -12.13
N ARG A 84 -22.90 12.38 -12.72
CA ARG A 84 -22.64 12.42 -14.16
C ARG A 84 -23.81 11.76 -14.89
N ASN A 85 -24.42 12.48 -15.83
CA ASN A 85 -25.55 12.00 -16.64
C ASN A 85 -25.14 11.84 -18.12
N GLY A 86 -23.90 11.40 -18.37
CA GLY A 86 -23.34 11.26 -19.71
C GLY A 86 -23.13 12.62 -20.39
N VAL A 87 -23.89 12.85 -21.46
CA VAL A 87 -23.85 14.07 -22.28
C VAL A 87 -24.65 15.21 -21.65
N THR A 88 -25.62 14.92 -20.77
CA THR A 88 -26.43 15.95 -20.10
C THR A 88 -25.72 16.56 -18.88
N PRO A 89 -26.00 17.83 -18.54
CA PRO A 89 -25.36 18.51 -17.41
C PRO A 89 -25.45 17.74 -16.08
N SER A 90 -24.41 17.89 -15.25
CA SER A 90 -24.37 17.23 -13.96
C SER A 90 -25.28 17.91 -12.94
N HIS A 91 -26.16 17.15 -12.28
CA HIS A 91 -27.03 17.65 -11.22
C HIS A 91 -26.67 17.03 -9.87
N PHE A 92 -26.97 17.76 -8.78
CA PHE A 92 -26.79 17.25 -7.42
C PHE A 92 -27.73 16.07 -7.15
N CYS A 93 -27.17 14.96 -6.66
CA CYS A 93 -27.91 13.77 -6.28
C CYS A 93 -27.60 13.42 -4.82
N ARG A 94 -28.63 13.06 -4.05
CA ARG A 94 -28.50 12.64 -2.65
C ARG A 94 -27.83 11.27 -2.56
N SER A 95 -27.17 11.02 -1.43
CA SER A 95 -26.58 9.70 -1.13
C SER A 95 -27.66 8.66 -0.83
N SER A 96 -27.23 7.41 -0.66
CA SER A 96 -28.15 6.32 -0.28
C SER A 96 -28.78 6.57 1.10
N GLY A 97 -30.11 6.55 1.16
CA GLY A 97 -30.86 6.66 2.40
C GLY A 97 -30.84 5.39 3.26
N SER A 98 -30.64 4.22 2.66
CA SER A 98 -30.55 2.95 3.41
C SER A 98 -29.32 2.93 4.31
N ILE A 99 -28.16 3.29 3.77
CA ILE A 99 -26.87 3.36 4.50
C ILE A 99 -26.95 4.40 5.62
N ALA A 100 -27.47 5.60 5.32
CA ALA A 100 -27.66 6.65 6.32
C ALA A 100 -28.56 6.20 7.48
N ARG A 101 -29.66 5.49 7.18
CA ARG A 101 -30.58 4.95 8.19
C ARG A 101 -29.91 3.87 9.04
N LYS A 102 -29.21 2.92 8.41
CA LYS A 102 -28.51 1.82 9.11
C LYS A 102 -27.39 2.35 10.01
N ALA A 103 -26.61 3.34 9.56
CA ALA A 103 -25.60 3.98 10.40
C ALA A 103 -26.20 4.63 11.65
N LEU A 104 -27.31 5.37 11.50
CA LEU A 104 -27.98 6.01 12.64
C LEU A 104 -28.62 4.98 13.60
N GLN A 105 -29.21 3.90 13.07
CA GLN A 105 -29.73 2.80 13.90
C GLN A 105 -28.61 2.07 14.66
N ALA A 106 -27.46 1.88 14.03
CA ALA A 106 -26.31 1.25 14.69
C ALA A 106 -25.77 2.13 15.83
N LEU A 107 -25.73 3.46 15.65
CA LEU A 107 -25.31 4.39 16.71
C LEU A 107 -26.33 4.51 17.85
N GLU A 108 -27.61 4.39 17.53
CA GLU A 108 -28.72 4.34 18.50
C GLU A 108 -28.63 3.07 19.36
N ALA A 109 -28.31 1.92 18.76
CA ALA A 109 -28.09 0.67 19.48
C ALA A 109 -26.91 0.75 20.48
N LEU A 110 -25.93 1.63 20.22
CA LEU A 110 -24.80 1.89 21.12
C LEU A 110 -25.11 2.94 22.20
N LYS A 111 -26.33 3.50 22.22
CA LYS A 111 -26.74 4.60 23.12
C LYS A 111 -25.85 5.86 23.03
N LEU A 112 -25.16 6.05 21.90
CA LEU A 112 -24.37 7.26 21.62
C LEU A 112 -25.25 8.39 21.06
N VAL A 113 -26.38 8.02 20.47
CA VAL A 113 -27.33 8.90 19.80
C VAL A 113 -28.73 8.55 20.27
N GLU A 114 -29.55 9.56 20.55
CA GLU A 114 -30.94 9.44 20.96
C GLU A 114 -31.88 10.11 19.95
N LYS A 115 -33.14 9.70 19.95
CA LYS A 115 -34.20 10.33 19.14
C LYS A 115 -34.84 11.45 19.94
N VAL A 116 -35.12 12.56 19.26
CA VAL A 116 -35.83 13.71 19.83
C VAL A 116 -37.32 13.56 19.55
N PRO A 117 -38.21 13.96 20.48
CA PRO A 117 -39.66 14.02 20.22
C PRO A 117 -39.99 14.90 19.01
N ASP A 118 -39.31 16.03 18.83
CA ASP A 118 -39.49 16.98 17.70
C ASP A 118 -38.90 16.49 16.37
N GLY A 119 -38.38 15.26 16.34
CA GLY A 119 -37.81 14.62 15.16
C GLY A 119 -36.31 14.84 15.00
N GLY A 120 -35.67 13.87 14.33
CA GLY A 120 -34.21 13.84 14.19
C GLY A 120 -33.54 13.12 15.36
N ARG A 121 -32.21 13.29 15.42
CA ARG A 121 -31.34 12.56 16.34
C ARG A 121 -30.29 13.49 16.92
N ILE A 122 -30.07 13.36 18.23
CA ILE A 122 -29.13 14.17 19.01
C ILE A 122 -28.13 13.23 19.69
N LEU A 123 -26.97 13.76 20.02
CA LEU A 123 -25.93 13.03 20.73
C LEU A 123 -26.28 12.93 22.23
N THR A 124 -26.14 11.76 22.83
CA THR A 124 -26.34 11.60 24.28
C THR A 124 -25.19 12.25 25.07
N VAL A 125 -25.41 12.51 26.36
CA VAL A 125 -24.35 13.01 27.27
C VAL A 125 -23.14 12.07 27.26
N GLN A 126 -23.38 10.76 27.21
CA GLN A 126 -22.33 9.75 27.08
C GLN A 126 -21.58 9.88 25.74
N GLY A 127 -22.31 9.96 24.62
CA GLY A 127 -21.71 10.13 23.30
C GLY A 127 -20.86 11.39 23.19
N ARG A 128 -21.26 12.49 23.85
CA ARG A 128 -20.48 13.73 23.92
C ARG A 128 -19.16 13.53 24.66
N ARG A 129 -19.21 12.93 25.86
CA ARG A 129 -18.04 12.66 26.69
C ARG A 129 -17.04 11.73 26.00
N ASP A 130 -17.52 10.68 25.34
CA ASP A 130 -16.67 9.72 24.64
C ASP A 130 -15.96 10.36 23.44
N LEU A 131 -16.67 11.17 22.65
CA LEU A 131 -16.06 11.92 21.54
C LEU A 131 -15.02 12.94 22.01
N ASP A 132 -15.29 13.67 23.08
CA ASP A 132 -14.34 14.64 23.63
C ASP A 132 -13.11 13.95 24.25
N ARG A 133 -13.27 12.79 24.89
CA ARG A 133 -12.15 11.96 25.37
C ARG A 133 -11.27 11.48 24.22
N ILE A 134 -11.88 11.01 23.12
CA ILE A 134 -11.14 10.59 21.93
C ILE A 134 -10.42 11.79 21.29
N ALA A 135 -11.07 12.95 21.21
CA ALA A 135 -10.45 14.19 20.72
C ALA A 135 -9.20 14.57 21.54
N ALA A 136 -9.28 14.48 22.87
CA ALA A 136 -8.14 14.72 23.75
C ALA A 136 -6.98 13.75 23.46
N GLN A 137 -7.26 12.46 23.26
CA GLN A 137 -6.24 11.46 22.89
C GLN A 137 -5.59 11.76 21.54
N VAL A 138 -6.37 12.16 20.53
CA VAL A 138 -5.85 12.52 19.21
C VAL A 138 -4.91 13.72 19.31
N ARG A 139 -5.28 14.75 20.08
CA ARG A 139 -4.44 15.93 20.30
C ARG A 139 -3.14 15.58 21.03
N LEU A 140 -3.18 14.69 22.03
CA LEU A 140 -1.98 14.21 22.71
C LEU A 140 -1.05 13.44 21.77
N LYS A 141 -1.60 12.52 20.97
CA LYS A 141 -0.84 11.77 19.96
C LYS A 141 -0.21 12.70 18.92
N ALA A 142 -0.96 13.69 18.42
CA ALA A 142 -0.44 14.67 17.48
C ALA A 142 0.71 15.50 18.07
N LYS A 143 0.59 15.91 19.35
CA LYS A 143 1.69 16.60 20.06
C LYS A 143 2.92 15.72 20.23
N GLN A 144 2.76 14.44 20.56
CA GLN A 144 3.87 13.49 20.67
C GLN A 144 4.57 13.27 19.32
N GLN A 145 3.80 13.09 18.25
CA GLN A 145 4.32 12.96 16.89
C GLN A 145 5.11 14.21 16.46
N ALA A 146 4.61 15.40 16.76
CA ALA A 146 5.33 16.65 16.48
C ALA A 146 6.65 16.73 17.26
N LYS A 147 6.66 16.37 18.56
CA LYS A 147 7.90 16.31 19.36
C LYS A 147 8.90 15.30 18.79
N GLN A 148 8.45 14.10 18.41
CA GLN A 148 9.31 13.08 17.83
C GLN A 148 9.89 13.52 16.48
N ALA A 149 9.10 14.15 15.63
CA ALA A 149 9.57 14.68 14.35
C ALA A 149 10.68 15.73 14.54
N VAL A 150 10.54 16.62 15.54
CA VAL A 150 11.58 17.59 15.89
C VAL A 150 12.86 16.91 16.39
N ILE A 151 12.74 15.89 17.23
CA ILE A 151 13.90 15.11 17.72
C ILE A 151 14.61 14.40 16.56
N VAL A 152 13.87 13.77 15.66
CA VAL A 152 14.43 13.10 14.48
C VAL A 152 15.12 14.11 13.56
N LEU A 153 14.51 15.26 13.31
CA LEU A 153 15.12 16.33 12.51
C LEU A 153 16.38 16.89 13.15
N LEU A 154 16.39 17.13 14.47
CA LEU A 154 17.58 17.56 15.22
C LEU A 154 18.69 16.51 15.13
N ARG A 155 18.36 15.23 15.29
CA ARG A 155 19.32 14.12 15.19
C ARG A 155 19.89 14.00 13.78
N PHE A 156 19.06 14.19 12.75
CA PHE A 156 19.48 14.15 11.35
C PHE A 156 20.39 15.35 11.00
N LYS A 157 20.07 16.55 11.50
CA LYS A 157 20.90 17.76 11.34
C LYS A 157 22.24 17.64 12.08
N LEU A 158 22.26 17.05 13.27
CA LEU A 158 23.49 16.76 14.02
C LEU A 158 24.39 15.75 13.30
N LEU A 159 23.81 14.68 12.73
CA LEU A 159 24.56 13.70 11.93
C LEU A 159 25.12 14.31 10.63
N GLN A 160 24.41 15.24 10.02
CA GLN A 160 24.89 15.97 8.85
C GLN A 160 26.02 16.95 9.21
N PHE A 161 25.98 17.56 10.40
CA PHE A 161 27.07 18.37 10.93
C PHE A 161 28.34 17.53 11.24
N CYS A 162 28.19 16.35 11.86
CA CYS A 162 29.33 15.46 12.15
C CYS A 162 30.03 14.90 10.89
N ASN A 163 29.36 14.88 9.74
CA ASN A 163 29.93 14.44 8.46
C ASN A 163 30.56 15.58 7.63
N SER A 164 30.68 16.79 8.18
CA SER A 164 31.39 17.89 7.52
C SER A 164 32.92 17.72 7.69
N PRO A 165 33.73 17.78 6.60
CA PRO A 165 35.16 17.49 6.63
C PRO A 165 35.98 18.44 7.54
N LEU A 166 35.41 19.58 7.93
CA LEU A 166 36.03 20.55 8.84
C LEU A 166 36.14 20.06 10.29
N ILE A 167 35.25 19.14 10.74
CA ILE A 167 35.29 18.61 12.11
C ILE A 167 36.23 17.40 12.21
N ARG A 168 36.44 16.68 11.09
CA ARG A 168 37.42 15.58 11.03
C ARG A 168 38.87 16.07 11.13
N LEU A 169 39.13 17.32 10.76
CA LEU A 169 40.41 17.99 10.98
C LEU A 169 40.60 18.44 12.45
N TYR A 170 39.51 18.80 13.14
CA TYR A 170 39.55 19.29 14.52
C TYR A 170 39.71 18.17 15.57
N VAL A 171 39.36 16.93 15.25
CA VAL A 171 39.57 15.76 16.13
C VAL A 171 40.97 15.14 15.95
N TRP A 172 41.67 15.44 14.85
CA TRP A 172 43.01 14.89 14.60
C TRP A 172 44.15 15.72 15.22
N THR A 173 43.89 16.95 15.67
CA THR A 173 44.90 17.79 16.36
C THR A 173 44.84 17.70 17.89
N CYS A 174 44.11 16.74 18.47
CA CYS A 174 44.02 16.57 19.91
C CYS A 174 44.84 15.36 20.39
N SER A 175 46.12 15.36 20.06
CA SER A 175 47.13 14.49 20.66
C SER A 175 48.31 15.35 21.12
N ASP A 176 48.06 16.34 21.97
CA ASP A 176 49.12 16.85 22.83
C ASP A 176 48.57 17.53 24.08
N ARG A 177 49.01 17.03 25.24
CA ARG A 177 48.69 17.55 26.57
C ARG A 177 49.44 18.86 26.78
N LYS A 178 48.94 19.97 26.26
CA LYS A 178 49.27 21.35 26.67
C LYS A 178 48.47 22.29 25.77
N MET A 179 47.24 22.64 26.14
CA MET A 179 46.50 23.84 25.66
C MET A 179 45.05 23.84 26.18
N LEU A 180 44.83 23.50 27.45
CA LEU A 180 43.47 23.41 28.02
C LEU A 180 42.85 24.80 28.34
N VAL A 181 43.62 25.89 28.27
CA VAL A 181 43.16 27.23 28.66
C VAL A 181 42.69 28.09 27.47
N ALA A 182 43.12 27.78 26.23
CA ALA A 182 42.68 28.49 25.03
C ALA A 182 41.35 27.97 24.44
N PHE A 183 40.90 26.78 24.86
CA PHE A 183 39.70 26.13 24.32
C PHE A 183 38.38 26.69 24.89
N GLY A 184 38.39 27.24 26.10
CA GLY A 184 37.18 27.78 26.75
C GLY A 184 36.56 28.96 26.01
N ARG A 185 37.37 29.87 25.46
CA ARG A 185 36.87 31.05 24.72
C ARG A 185 36.32 30.72 23.33
N ARG A 186 36.86 29.70 22.67
CA ARG A 186 36.44 29.29 21.31
C ARG A 186 35.21 28.37 21.31
N ALA A 187 35.08 27.50 22.31
CA ALA A 187 33.88 26.67 22.48
C ALA A 187 32.63 27.53 22.79
N VAL A 188 32.78 28.57 23.60
CA VAL A 188 31.70 29.54 23.87
C VAL A 188 31.28 30.27 22.60
N PHE A 189 32.22 30.64 21.72
CA PHE A 189 31.91 31.31 20.45
C PHE A 189 31.14 30.39 19.49
N VAL A 190 31.49 29.10 19.43
CA VAL A 190 30.78 28.11 18.59
C VAL A 190 29.37 27.83 19.13
N VAL A 191 29.20 27.74 20.45
CA VAL A 191 27.88 27.58 21.09
C VAL A 191 27.03 28.84 20.91
N LEU A 192 27.64 30.04 21.00
CA LEU A 192 26.95 31.31 20.80
C LEU A 192 26.52 31.48 19.33
N LEU A 193 27.37 31.12 18.37
CA LEU A 193 27.02 31.08 16.94
C LEU A 193 25.92 30.06 16.62
N PHE A 194 25.92 28.90 17.30
CA PHE A 194 24.84 27.92 17.18
C PHE A 194 23.52 28.42 17.77
N LEU A 195 23.56 29.12 18.91
CA LEU A 195 22.39 29.74 19.52
C LEU A 195 21.83 30.88 18.64
N ILE A 196 22.69 31.72 18.08
CA ILE A 196 22.29 32.80 17.17
C ILE A 196 21.69 32.23 15.87
N SER A 197 22.28 31.16 15.30
CA SER A 197 21.72 30.47 14.13
C SER A 197 20.36 29.83 14.41
N CYS A 198 20.17 29.23 15.60
CA CYS A 198 18.86 28.71 16.02
C CYS A 198 17.82 29.81 16.24
N VAL A 199 18.20 30.98 16.75
CA VAL A 199 17.28 32.11 16.96
C VAL A 199 16.90 32.80 15.64
N VAL A 200 17.83 32.90 14.68
CA VAL A 200 17.55 33.45 13.34
C VAL A 200 16.72 32.45 12.51
N GLY A 201 16.95 31.15 12.64
CA GLY A 201 16.14 30.11 11.98
C GLY A 201 14.71 29.95 12.52
N LEU A 202 14.41 30.47 13.72
CA LEU A 202 13.06 30.51 14.29
C LEU A 202 12.23 31.73 13.85
N ARG A 203 12.84 32.73 13.18
CA ARG A 203 12.12 33.92 12.68
C ARG A 203 11.40 33.73 11.33
N GLN A 204 11.52 32.56 10.69
CA GLN A 204 10.84 32.30 9.40
C GLN A 204 9.59 31.40 9.49
N TYR A 205 9.07 31.10 10.69
CA TYR A 205 7.72 30.57 10.80
C TYR A 205 6.73 31.72 10.79
N GLY A 206 6.19 31.98 9.60
CA GLY A 206 5.28 33.06 9.29
C GLY A 206 4.11 33.19 10.28
N THR A 207 3.82 34.44 10.61
CA THR A 207 2.54 34.86 11.17
C THR A 207 1.39 34.37 10.29
N PRO A 208 0.28 33.85 10.84
CA PRO A 208 -0.90 33.56 10.04
C PRO A 208 -1.47 34.87 9.49
N SER A 209 -1.43 35.06 8.18
CA SER A 209 -2.09 36.19 7.52
C SER A 209 -3.60 36.07 7.69
N GLY A 210 -4.19 37.03 8.39
CA GLY A 210 -5.63 37.16 8.59
C GLY A 210 -6.25 38.04 7.52
N THR A 211 -6.41 37.54 6.30
CA THR A 211 -7.38 38.06 5.31
C THR A 211 -7.60 36.99 4.25
N LEU A 212 -8.76 36.34 4.29
CA LEU A 212 -9.25 35.54 3.17
C LEU A 212 -9.72 36.53 2.11
N TYR A 213 -9.09 36.54 0.94
CA TYR A 213 -9.64 37.22 -0.23
C TYR A 213 -11.00 36.58 -0.56
N VAL A 214 -12.08 37.28 -0.24
CA VAL A 214 -13.40 37.03 -0.81
C VAL A 214 -13.35 37.72 -2.16
N ALA A 215 -13.45 36.95 -3.24
CA ALA A 215 -13.71 37.53 -4.55
C ALA A 215 -15.10 38.16 -4.51
N ASP A 216 -15.18 39.46 -4.72
CA ASP A 216 -16.43 40.19 -4.90
C ASP A 216 -17.11 39.70 -6.18
N ASP A 217 -18.33 39.18 -6.02
CA ASP A 217 -19.26 38.94 -7.12
C ASP A 217 -19.73 40.29 -7.66
N HIS A 218 -19.09 40.76 -8.72
CA HIS A 218 -19.58 41.87 -9.54
C HIS A 218 -20.33 41.34 -10.76
N LEU A 219 -21.55 41.89 -10.93
CA LEU A 219 -22.42 41.91 -12.11
C LEU A 219 -23.27 40.63 -12.30
N GLU A 220 -24.58 40.66 -12.49
CA GLU A 220 -25.52 41.76 -12.71
C GLU A 220 -26.93 41.25 -12.41
N LYS A 221 -27.79 42.15 -11.91
CA LYS A 221 -29.22 41.91 -11.73
C LYS A 221 -29.95 41.90 -13.07
N ASP A 222 -31.12 41.28 -13.02
CA ASP A 222 -32.26 41.45 -13.90
C ASP A 222 -32.26 40.68 -15.23
N GLN A 223 -32.98 39.56 -15.22
CA GLN A 223 -34.09 39.41 -16.16
C GLN A 223 -35.18 38.50 -15.58
N LYS A 224 -36.25 39.17 -15.13
CA LYS A 224 -37.59 38.61 -14.98
C LYS A 224 -38.08 38.18 -16.36
N TYR A 225 -38.43 36.91 -16.54
CA TYR A 225 -39.35 36.49 -17.59
C TYR A 225 -40.46 35.63 -16.99
N THR A 226 -41.59 36.32 -16.83
CA THR A 226 -42.99 35.96 -17.05
C THR A 226 -43.38 34.47 -17.06
N ILE A 227 -44.18 34.12 -16.06
CA ILE A 227 -45.12 33.00 -16.06
C ILE A 227 -46.20 33.29 -17.11
N ILE A 228 -46.44 32.36 -18.04
CA ILE A 228 -47.63 32.35 -18.91
C ILE A 228 -48.17 30.90 -18.97
N ASN A 229 -49.37 30.73 -18.40
CA ASN A 229 -50.46 29.77 -18.65
C ASN A 229 -50.06 28.30 -18.92
N GLN A 230 -50.29 27.34 -18.03
CA GLN A 230 -51.58 26.88 -17.48
C GLN A 230 -52.63 26.62 -18.57
N PHE A 231 -52.62 25.40 -19.11
CA PHE A 231 -53.81 24.77 -19.66
C PHE A 231 -54.27 23.71 -18.66
N PHE A 232 -55.37 24.02 -17.98
CA PHE A 232 -56.25 23.05 -17.36
C PHE A 232 -57.03 22.34 -18.46
N ASN A 233 -56.99 21.01 -18.48
CA ASN A 233 -58.08 20.19 -18.98
C ASN A 233 -58.46 19.25 -17.84
N GLU A 234 -59.55 19.59 -17.17
CA GLU A 234 -60.32 18.72 -16.29
C GLU A 234 -61.26 17.87 -17.16
N GLU A 235 -61.31 16.56 -16.88
CA GLU A 235 -62.46 15.66 -17.03
C GLU A 235 -62.08 14.29 -16.42
N PRO A 236 -63.04 13.46 -15.95
CA PRO A 236 -63.17 13.24 -14.52
C PRO A 236 -62.72 11.86 -14.00
N ASN A 237 -62.58 11.83 -12.67
CA ASN A 237 -62.42 10.70 -11.76
C ASN A 237 -62.78 9.30 -12.31
N THR A 238 -61.75 8.44 -12.40
CA THR A 238 -61.92 7.02 -12.11
C THR A 238 -61.00 6.64 -10.96
N ASN A 239 -61.59 6.08 -9.90
CA ASN A 239 -60.91 5.58 -8.71
C ASN A 239 -59.87 4.52 -9.12
N LEU A 240 -58.59 4.87 -9.14
CA LEU A 240 -57.51 3.91 -9.07
C LEU A 240 -57.01 3.83 -7.63
N GLU A 241 -57.68 2.97 -6.86
CA GLU A 241 -57.10 2.43 -5.64
C GLU A 241 -55.68 1.93 -5.97
N ARG A 242 -54.68 2.52 -5.31
CA ARG A 242 -53.31 2.00 -5.35
C ARG A 242 -53.27 0.73 -4.51
N ARG A 243 -53.76 -0.37 -5.09
CA ARG A 243 -53.61 -1.72 -4.53
C ARG A 243 -52.12 -1.99 -4.37
N LYS A 244 -51.69 -2.14 -3.12
CA LYS A 244 -50.34 -2.60 -2.80
C LYS A 244 -50.16 -3.93 -3.51
N ARG A 245 -49.18 -4.03 -4.42
CA ARG A 245 -48.77 -5.32 -4.95
C ARG A 245 -48.23 -6.12 -3.77
N ASP A 246 -49.04 -7.03 -3.27
CA ASP A 246 -48.53 -8.09 -2.41
C ASP A 246 -47.59 -8.93 -3.26
N VAL A 247 -46.32 -8.91 -2.88
CA VAL A 247 -45.30 -9.78 -3.43
C VAL A 247 -45.57 -11.13 -2.80
N THR A 248 -46.03 -12.10 -3.59
CA THR A 248 -45.93 -13.52 -3.21
C THR A 248 -44.48 -13.74 -2.76
N PRO A 249 -44.24 -14.17 -1.51
CA PRO A 249 -42.87 -14.40 -1.06
C PRO A 249 -42.23 -15.39 -2.05
N PRO A 250 -41.01 -15.11 -2.55
CA PRO A 250 -40.33 -16.10 -3.37
C PRO A 250 -40.27 -17.40 -2.54
N PRO A 251 -40.43 -18.57 -3.18
CA PRO A 251 -40.19 -19.82 -2.46
C PRO A 251 -38.81 -19.71 -1.82
N THR A 252 -38.76 -19.96 -0.51
CA THR A 252 -37.52 -20.04 0.25
C THR A 252 -36.54 -20.81 -0.61
N PRO A 253 -35.41 -20.22 -1.05
CA PRO A 253 -34.38 -21.03 -1.66
C PRO A 253 -33.95 -21.98 -0.55
N GLY A 254 -34.44 -23.21 -0.60
CA GLY A 254 -33.79 -24.33 0.04
C GLY A 254 -32.34 -24.18 -0.35
N ALA A 255 -31.50 -23.95 0.64
CA ALA A 255 -30.10 -23.72 0.43
C ALA A 255 -29.54 -24.95 -0.28
N GLN A 256 -29.41 -24.89 -1.60
CA GLN A 256 -28.44 -25.70 -2.31
C GLN A 256 -27.08 -25.19 -1.86
N LYS A 257 -26.65 -25.65 -0.69
CA LYS A 257 -25.26 -25.58 -0.26
C LYS A 257 -24.49 -26.54 -1.15
N ASN A 258 -24.28 -26.18 -2.41
CA ASN A 258 -23.33 -26.83 -3.29
C ASN A 258 -21.88 -26.40 -2.94
N ILE A 259 -21.63 -26.09 -1.67
CA ILE A 259 -20.32 -25.73 -1.14
C ILE A 259 -19.97 -26.84 -0.15
N SER A 260 -19.29 -27.86 -0.67
CA SER A 260 -18.60 -28.85 0.15
C SER A 260 -17.35 -28.20 0.74
N THR A 261 -17.22 -28.25 2.06
CA THR A 261 -16.03 -27.79 2.78
C THR A 261 -15.26 -29.00 3.28
N TRP A 262 -13.99 -29.12 2.93
CA TRP A 262 -13.09 -30.18 3.40
C TRP A 262 -12.11 -29.59 4.38
N THR A 263 -11.82 -30.31 5.47
CA THR A 263 -10.84 -29.88 6.48
C THR A 263 -9.75 -30.94 6.58
N THR A 264 -8.52 -30.54 6.31
CA THR A 264 -7.35 -31.43 6.39
C THR A 264 -6.37 -30.86 7.40
N HIS A 265 -6.03 -31.64 8.42
CA HIS A 265 -5.09 -31.24 9.45
C HIS A 265 -3.67 -31.60 9.02
N LEU A 266 -2.81 -30.59 8.79
CA LEU A 266 -1.42 -30.78 8.38
C LEU A 266 -0.49 -31.20 9.54
N ASN A 267 -0.93 -31.01 10.79
CA ASN A 267 -0.17 -31.28 12.02
C ASN A 267 1.21 -30.61 12.04
N ASP A 268 1.26 -29.37 11.57
CA ASP A 268 2.47 -28.56 11.48
C ASP A 268 2.43 -27.41 12.51
N SER A 269 3.57 -27.11 13.13
CA SER A 269 3.69 -26.12 14.22
C SER A 269 4.31 -24.79 13.78
N HIS A 270 4.62 -24.62 12.49
CA HIS A 270 5.23 -23.39 11.98
C HIS A 270 4.26 -22.20 12.07
N GLN A 271 4.82 -21.01 12.20
CA GLN A 271 4.04 -19.78 12.41
C GLN A 271 3.33 -19.26 11.16
N GLN A 272 3.83 -19.58 9.96
CA GLN A 272 3.31 -19.08 8.70
C GLN A 272 3.08 -20.23 7.71
N LEU A 273 1.95 -20.18 7.01
CA LEU A 273 1.61 -21.07 5.93
C LEU A 273 1.40 -20.26 4.65
N MET A 274 2.22 -20.53 3.63
CA MET A 274 2.08 -19.96 2.30
C MET A 274 1.35 -20.95 1.41
N VAL A 275 0.16 -20.59 0.94
CA VAL A 275 -0.68 -21.43 0.08
C VAL A 275 -0.74 -20.84 -1.32
N HIS A 276 -0.53 -21.67 -2.35
CA HIS A 276 -0.57 -21.25 -3.75
C HIS A 276 -1.22 -22.29 -4.63
N TRP A 277 -2.14 -21.84 -5.49
CA TRP A 277 -2.72 -22.63 -6.56
C TRP A 277 -1.81 -22.61 -7.76
N VAL A 278 -1.40 -23.78 -8.26
CA VAL A 278 -0.34 -23.88 -9.26
C VAL A 278 -0.69 -23.10 -10.54
N GLY A 279 -1.93 -23.21 -11.03
CA GLY A 279 -2.43 -22.41 -12.15
C GLY A 279 -3.88 -22.72 -12.50
N GLU A 280 -4.44 -22.00 -13.47
CA GLU A 280 -5.78 -22.25 -14.00
C GLU A 280 -5.86 -23.65 -14.63
N GLY A 281 -6.93 -24.39 -14.32
CA GLY A 281 -7.10 -25.78 -14.78
C GLY A 281 -6.25 -26.82 -14.05
N SER A 282 -5.41 -26.42 -13.10
CA SER A 282 -4.66 -27.35 -12.24
C SER A 282 -5.41 -27.62 -10.94
N ASN A 283 -5.44 -28.89 -10.55
CA ASN A 283 -5.96 -29.36 -9.26
C ASN A 283 -4.90 -29.33 -8.14
N VAL A 284 -3.71 -28.78 -8.43
CA VAL A 284 -2.56 -28.82 -7.53
C VAL A 284 -2.49 -27.57 -6.66
N ILE A 285 -2.34 -27.79 -5.34
CA ILE A 285 -2.12 -26.75 -4.34
C ILE A 285 -0.81 -27.04 -3.62
N ILE A 286 0.06 -26.04 -3.55
CA ILE A 286 1.33 -26.10 -2.82
C ILE A 286 1.19 -25.27 -1.54
N CYS A 287 1.54 -25.89 -0.42
CA CYS A 287 1.52 -25.33 0.92
C CYS A 287 2.93 -25.39 1.50
N LEU A 288 3.55 -24.23 1.72
CA LEU A 288 4.85 -24.10 2.36
C LEU A 288 4.68 -23.57 3.79
N ALA A 289 4.97 -24.39 4.78
CA ALA A 289 4.97 -24.03 6.19
C ALA A 289 6.38 -23.59 6.62
N ARG A 290 6.48 -22.40 7.22
CA ARG A 290 7.74 -21.83 7.68
C ARG A 290 7.54 -20.86 8.84
N ASP A 291 8.60 -20.59 9.58
CA ASP A 291 8.58 -19.58 10.61
C ASP A 291 8.82 -18.17 10.05
N SER A 292 8.39 -17.16 10.81
CA SER A 292 8.77 -15.77 10.52
C SER A 292 10.27 -15.59 10.81
N VAL A 293 10.94 -14.76 10.00
CA VAL A 293 12.39 -14.38 10.01
C VAL A 293 13.15 -14.84 11.26
N PRO A 294 14.36 -15.45 11.15
CA PRO A 294 15.18 -15.86 12.30
C PRO A 294 15.59 -14.64 13.14
N ARG A 295 14.71 -14.19 14.01
CA ARG A 295 14.85 -12.95 14.78
C ARG A 295 14.35 -13.22 16.19
N ALA A 296 15.12 -14.02 16.93
CA ALA A 296 15.32 -13.92 18.40
C ALA A 296 15.85 -15.22 19.04
N LYS A 297 15.73 -16.38 18.39
CA LYS A 297 16.33 -17.65 18.84
C LYS A 297 17.29 -18.11 17.77
N GLY A 298 18.58 -18.24 18.09
CA GLY A 298 19.66 -18.61 17.15
C GLY A 298 19.59 -20.05 16.60
N GLY A 299 18.38 -20.57 16.34
CA GLY A 299 18.15 -21.85 15.69
C GLY A 299 17.56 -21.63 14.29
N ILE A 300 18.13 -22.33 13.31
CA ILE A 300 17.60 -22.45 11.95
C ILE A 300 16.44 -23.46 12.04
N SER A 301 15.19 -23.00 11.90
CA SER A 301 14.02 -23.87 11.80
C SER A 301 13.88 -24.35 10.35
N PRO A 302 13.84 -25.67 10.09
CA PRO A 302 13.60 -26.18 8.74
C PRO A 302 12.20 -25.78 8.26
N SER A 303 11.94 -25.87 6.96
CA SER A 303 10.59 -25.62 6.41
C SER A 303 9.94 -26.93 6.00
N ALA A 304 8.60 -27.00 6.08
CA ALA A 304 7.83 -28.17 5.65
C ALA A 304 7.02 -27.86 4.39
N LEU A 305 7.03 -28.79 3.42
CA LEU A 305 6.27 -28.65 2.18
C LEU A 305 5.17 -29.70 2.09
N TYR A 306 3.97 -29.25 1.79
CA TYR A 306 2.79 -30.07 1.59
C TYR A 306 2.20 -29.79 0.21
N ILE A 307 1.92 -30.83 -0.57
CA ILE A 307 1.33 -30.70 -1.91
C ILE A 307 0.05 -31.52 -1.98
N SER A 308 -1.02 -30.89 -2.42
CA SER A 308 -2.28 -31.54 -2.76
C SER A 308 -2.41 -31.65 -4.27
N TYR A 309 -2.88 -32.80 -4.77
CA TYR A 309 -3.18 -33.05 -6.19
C TYR A 309 -4.69 -33.24 -6.42
N ASN A 310 -5.52 -32.87 -5.45
CA ASN A 310 -6.96 -33.13 -5.47
C ASN A 310 -7.74 -31.93 -4.90
N TYR A 311 -7.42 -30.72 -5.36
CA TYR A 311 -8.10 -29.48 -4.97
C TYR A 311 -8.10 -29.22 -3.44
N GLY A 312 -7.08 -29.69 -2.73
CA GLY A 312 -6.94 -29.48 -1.29
C GLY A 312 -7.68 -30.48 -0.41
N MET A 313 -8.23 -31.57 -0.96
CA MET A 313 -8.87 -32.61 -0.16
C MET A 313 -7.86 -33.41 0.68
N ASN A 314 -6.69 -33.71 0.11
CA ASN A 314 -5.59 -34.38 0.82
C ASN A 314 -4.25 -33.69 0.52
N PHE A 315 -3.34 -33.71 1.49
CA PHE A 315 -2.00 -33.12 1.39
C PHE A 315 -0.94 -34.18 1.64
N THR A 316 -0.02 -34.32 0.69
CA THR A 316 1.15 -35.19 0.79
C THR A 316 2.34 -34.40 1.34
N ASN A 317 3.00 -34.92 2.37
CA ASN A 317 4.21 -34.31 2.91
C ASN A 317 5.40 -34.61 1.98
N LYS A 318 6.07 -33.56 1.49
CA LYS A 318 7.22 -33.61 0.58
C LYS A 318 8.51 -33.09 1.22
N THR A 319 8.52 -32.87 2.53
CA THR A 319 9.67 -32.31 3.26
C THR A 319 10.94 -33.15 3.12
N GLU A 320 10.81 -34.47 2.97
CA GLU A 320 11.96 -35.37 2.78
C GLU A 320 12.74 -35.10 1.50
N SER A 321 12.11 -34.53 0.47
CA SER A 321 12.78 -34.15 -0.78
C SER A 321 13.69 -32.93 -0.63
N PHE A 322 13.62 -32.22 0.50
CA PHE A 322 14.38 -31.00 0.78
C PHE A 322 15.54 -31.24 1.76
N ARG A 323 16.12 -32.44 1.77
CA ARG A 323 17.33 -32.75 2.54
C ARG A 323 18.56 -32.07 1.95
N LEU A 324 19.40 -31.54 2.82
CA LEU A 324 20.63 -30.82 2.42
C LEU A 324 21.70 -31.75 1.82
N GLY A 325 21.71 -33.01 2.23
CA GLY A 325 22.62 -34.05 1.75
C GLY A 325 21.92 -35.37 1.49
N ASP A 326 22.68 -36.36 1.02
CA ASP A 326 22.16 -37.70 0.72
C ASP A 326 22.24 -38.64 1.95
N SER A 327 22.94 -38.20 3.01
CA SER A 327 22.98 -38.94 4.27
C SER A 327 21.67 -38.80 5.05
N PRO A 328 21.24 -39.88 5.75
CA PRO A 328 20.00 -39.87 6.53
C PRO A 328 20.02 -38.87 7.70
N ASP A 329 21.21 -38.54 8.22
CA ASP A 329 21.43 -37.58 9.31
C ASP A 329 21.57 -36.13 8.84
N SER A 330 21.42 -35.86 7.54
CA SER A 330 21.51 -34.50 7.03
C SER A 330 20.31 -33.65 7.46
N GLY A 331 20.58 -32.38 7.78
CA GLY A 331 19.53 -31.42 8.10
C GLY A 331 18.62 -31.13 6.90
N TYR A 332 17.48 -30.50 7.18
CA TYR A 332 16.50 -30.08 6.17
C TYR A 332 16.75 -28.64 5.72
N ALA A 333 16.39 -28.35 4.47
CA ALA A 333 16.47 -27.01 3.91
C ALA A 333 15.49 -26.03 4.58
N GLN A 334 15.89 -24.76 4.60
CA GLN A 334 15.04 -23.66 5.01
C GLN A 334 14.56 -22.92 3.75
N LEU A 335 13.33 -23.19 3.33
CA LEU A 335 12.79 -22.63 2.10
C LEU A 335 12.28 -21.22 2.36
N ASP A 336 12.86 -20.23 1.67
CA ASP A 336 12.46 -18.83 1.80
C ASP A 336 11.15 -18.57 1.06
N LYS A 337 11.13 -19.02 -0.20
CA LYS A 337 10.05 -18.82 -1.15
C LYS A 337 10.14 -19.86 -2.26
N PHE A 338 9.05 -20.01 -2.98
CA PHE A 338 9.03 -20.70 -4.27
C PHE A 338 8.50 -19.76 -5.35
N PHE A 339 8.89 -20.05 -6.58
CA PHE A 339 8.57 -19.29 -7.77
C PHE A 339 7.94 -20.24 -8.78
N ASN A 340 6.75 -19.89 -9.25
CA ASN A 340 6.07 -20.60 -10.33
C ASN A 340 6.31 -19.89 -11.64
N HIS A 341 6.45 -20.66 -12.70
CA HIS A 341 6.54 -20.09 -14.04
C HIS A 341 5.17 -19.54 -14.47
N PRO A 342 5.08 -18.33 -15.06
CA PRO A 342 3.81 -17.67 -15.38
C PRO A 342 2.95 -18.42 -16.42
N LYS A 343 3.54 -19.01 -17.46
CA LYS A 343 2.82 -19.80 -18.49
C LYS A 343 2.76 -21.31 -18.23
N TYR A 344 3.86 -21.92 -17.76
CA TYR A 344 3.97 -23.35 -17.46
C TYR A 344 3.97 -23.60 -15.95
N PRO A 345 2.81 -23.55 -15.29
CA PRO A 345 2.73 -23.62 -13.83
C PRO A 345 3.28 -24.93 -13.25
N GLN A 346 3.38 -25.98 -14.07
CA GLN A 346 4.05 -27.24 -13.74
C GLN A 346 5.52 -27.09 -13.33
N PHE A 347 6.20 -26.06 -13.85
CA PHE A 347 7.57 -25.76 -13.52
C PHE A 347 7.64 -24.81 -12.33
N CYS A 348 8.21 -25.30 -11.23
CA CYS A 348 8.36 -24.55 -9.98
C CYS A 348 9.80 -24.64 -9.47
N VAL A 349 10.28 -23.55 -8.87
CA VAL A 349 11.61 -23.47 -8.27
C VAL A 349 11.49 -23.05 -6.81
N PHE A 350 12.05 -23.85 -5.90
CA PHE A 350 12.15 -23.58 -4.47
C PHE A 350 13.57 -23.14 -4.14
N VAL A 351 13.67 -22.19 -3.23
CA VAL A 351 14.92 -21.48 -2.99
C VAL A 351 15.26 -21.47 -1.50
N ASP A 352 16.50 -21.84 -1.18
CA ASP A 352 17.09 -21.73 0.15
C ASP A 352 18.33 -20.83 0.09
N SER A 353 18.18 -19.59 0.53
CA SER A 353 19.29 -18.64 0.57
C SER A 353 20.26 -18.90 1.72
N THR A 354 19.85 -19.56 2.80
CA THR A 354 20.70 -19.82 3.98
C THR A 354 21.74 -20.90 3.68
N ASN A 355 21.30 -22.00 3.06
CA ASN A 355 22.16 -23.15 2.74
C ASN A 355 22.69 -23.13 1.30
N LYS A 356 22.36 -22.09 0.51
CA LYS A 356 22.76 -21.95 -0.91
C LYS A 356 22.35 -23.18 -1.74
N LYS A 357 21.09 -23.59 -1.57
CA LYS A 357 20.51 -24.71 -2.31
C LYS A 357 19.34 -24.21 -3.16
N LEU A 358 19.16 -24.85 -4.29
CA LEU A 358 18.02 -24.63 -5.17
C LEU A 358 17.38 -25.97 -5.50
N PHE A 359 16.06 -26.00 -5.48
CA PHE A 359 15.31 -27.18 -5.84
C PHE A 359 14.35 -26.81 -6.96
N TYR A 360 14.20 -27.67 -7.97
CA TYR A 360 13.30 -27.42 -9.09
C TYR A 360 12.50 -28.66 -9.43
N THR A 361 11.33 -28.44 -10.04
CA THR A 361 10.43 -29.51 -10.47
C THR A 361 9.81 -29.13 -11.81
N SER A 362 9.67 -30.11 -12.70
CA SER A 362 8.91 -29.98 -13.95
C SER A 362 7.49 -30.54 -13.85
N ASP A 363 7.20 -31.29 -12.78
CA ASP A 363 6.04 -32.19 -12.69
C ASP A 363 5.19 -31.82 -11.46
N ASN A 364 4.93 -30.53 -11.23
CA ASN A 364 4.09 -30.05 -10.11
C ASN A 364 4.55 -30.51 -8.70
N GLY A 365 5.84 -30.79 -8.51
CA GLY A 365 6.39 -31.23 -7.23
C GLY A 365 6.26 -32.74 -6.95
N VAL A 366 5.95 -33.55 -7.96
CA VAL A 366 6.04 -35.01 -7.86
C VAL A 366 7.50 -35.42 -7.69
N THR A 367 8.34 -34.99 -8.63
CA THR A 367 9.79 -35.19 -8.64
C THR A 367 10.48 -33.86 -8.38
N ILE A 368 11.34 -33.81 -7.36
CA ILE A 368 12.07 -32.61 -6.97
C ILE A 368 13.56 -32.90 -7.14
N HIS A 369 14.22 -32.08 -7.96
CA HIS A 369 15.66 -32.14 -8.17
C HIS A 369 16.36 -31.11 -7.29
N ARG A 370 17.51 -31.49 -6.74
CA ARG A 370 18.38 -30.62 -5.93
C ARG A 370 19.56 -30.11 -6.76
N SER A 371 19.93 -28.86 -6.55
CA SER A 371 21.12 -28.25 -7.14
C SER A 371 21.85 -27.40 -6.10
N ASP A 372 23.18 -27.54 -6.10
CA ASP A 372 24.06 -26.91 -5.13
C ASP A 372 24.62 -25.61 -5.74
N LEU A 373 24.46 -24.50 -5.02
CA LEU A 373 24.86 -23.18 -5.50
C LEU A 373 26.09 -22.66 -4.79
N ASN A 374 26.86 -21.83 -5.49
CA ASN A 374 27.97 -21.07 -4.93
C ASN A 374 27.58 -19.63 -4.54
N PHE A 375 26.33 -19.23 -4.78
CA PHE A 375 25.76 -17.91 -4.48
C PHE A 375 24.44 -18.04 -3.69
N HIS A 376 23.93 -16.93 -3.16
CA HIS A 376 22.68 -16.90 -2.42
C HIS A 376 21.52 -16.52 -3.34
N PRO A 377 20.60 -17.45 -3.66
CA PRO A 377 19.46 -17.14 -4.50
C PRO A 377 18.43 -16.31 -3.71
N ASN A 378 18.27 -15.02 -4.01
CA ASN A 378 17.30 -14.15 -3.31
C ASN A 378 16.09 -13.79 -4.16
N GLU A 379 16.30 -13.54 -5.44
CA GLU A 379 15.25 -13.15 -6.38
C GLU A 379 15.44 -13.87 -7.69
N LEU A 380 14.34 -14.35 -8.27
CA LEU A 380 14.31 -15.13 -9.48
C LEU A 380 13.24 -14.56 -10.41
N ALA A 381 13.53 -14.48 -11.71
CA ALA A 381 12.50 -14.27 -12.72
C ALA A 381 12.65 -15.23 -13.90
N PHE A 382 11.54 -15.87 -14.25
CA PHE A 382 11.44 -16.75 -15.39
C PHE A 382 11.38 -15.98 -16.70
N ASP A 383 11.98 -16.61 -17.70
CA ASP A 383 11.69 -16.33 -19.09
C ASP A 383 10.28 -16.83 -19.41
N GLU A 384 9.40 -16.03 -20.01
CA GLU A 384 8.02 -16.45 -20.27
C GLU A 384 7.85 -17.54 -21.33
N GLU A 385 8.85 -17.73 -22.19
CA GLU A 385 8.77 -18.67 -23.33
C GLU A 385 9.37 -20.02 -22.96
N PHE A 386 10.46 -20.02 -22.19
CA PHE A 386 11.23 -21.22 -21.87
C PHE A 386 11.26 -21.46 -20.37
N PRO A 387 10.62 -22.53 -19.85
CA PRO A 387 10.59 -22.79 -18.41
C PRO A 387 11.96 -23.12 -17.81
N SER A 388 12.86 -23.68 -18.61
CA SER A 388 14.22 -23.99 -18.18
C SER A 388 15.14 -22.76 -18.13
N LYS A 389 14.72 -21.62 -18.71
CA LYS A 389 15.51 -20.39 -18.77
C LYS A 389 15.01 -19.42 -17.69
N TYR A 390 15.89 -19.08 -16.75
CA TYR A 390 15.57 -18.06 -15.75
C TYR A 390 16.82 -17.42 -15.18
N VAL A 391 16.62 -16.25 -14.59
CA VAL A 391 17.69 -15.44 -14.03
C VAL A 391 17.53 -15.40 -12.51
N VAL A 392 18.65 -15.49 -11.79
CA VAL A 392 18.71 -15.44 -10.33
C VAL A 392 19.68 -14.36 -9.89
N LEU A 393 19.26 -13.52 -8.94
CA LEU A 393 20.04 -12.43 -8.37
C LEU A 393 20.45 -12.75 -6.94
N ASP A 394 21.76 -12.63 -6.67
CA ASP A 394 22.32 -12.61 -5.33
C ASP A 394 22.34 -11.16 -4.80
N LYS A 395 21.62 -10.92 -3.70
CA LYS A 395 21.54 -9.61 -3.03
C LYS A 395 22.41 -9.51 -1.77
N VAL A 396 22.99 -10.63 -1.30
CA VAL A 396 23.78 -10.71 -0.07
C VAL A 396 25.18 -10.14 -0.30
N GLY A 397 25.80 -10.46 -1.45
CA GLY A 397 27.12 -9.96 -1.80
C GLY A 397 27.17 -8.46 -2.10
N SER A 398 28.31 -7.81 -1.81
CA SER A 398 28.57 -6.40 -2.18
C SER A 398 28.48 -6.17 -3.69
N ASN A 399 28.89 -7.18 -4.47
CA ASN A 399 28.98 -7.11 -5.92
C ASN A 399 27.66 -7.42 -6.62
N ARG A 400 26.60 -7.85 -5.89
CA ARG A 400 25.27 -8.20 -6.41
C ARG A 400 25.27 -8.82 -7.81
N MET A 401 25.59 -10.12 -7.83
CA MET A 401 25.83 -10.88 -9.05
C MET A 401 24.53 -11.48 -9.60
N LEU A 402 24.39 -11.44 -10.92
CA LEU A 402 23.24 -11.95 -11.65
C LEU A 402 23.66 -13.17 -12.46
N TYR A 403 22.95 -14.28 -12.25
CA TYR A 403 23.21 -15.57 -12.85
C TYR A 403 22.06 -15.98 -13.77
N LEU A 404 22.37 -16.61 -14.90
CA LEU A 404 21.41 -17.18 -15.84
C LEU A 404 21.56 -18.70 -15.85
N THR A 405 20.42 -19.40 -15.86
CA THR A 405 20.38 -20.82 -16.20
C THR A 405 19.60 -21.01 -17.50
N LEU A 406 20.01 -22.01 -18.28
CA LEU A 406 19.32 -22.47 -19.49
C LEU A 406 18.75 -23.89 -19.32
N ASP A 407 19.24 -24.62 -18.31
CA ASP A 407 18.97 -26.05 -18.08
C ASP A 407 17.99 -26.29 -16.92
N GLY A 408 17.21 -25.27 -16.53
CA GLY A 408 16.22 -25.36 -15.45
C GLY A 408 16.79 -25.29 -14.04
N GLY A 409 18.05 -24.91 -13.87
CA GLY A 409 18.70 -24.76 -12.56
C GLY A 409 19.80 -25.76 -12.26
N LYS A 410 20.15 -26.64 -13.21
CA LYS A 410 21.28 -27.56 -13.06
C LYS A 410 22.63 -26.83 -13.01
N SER A 411 22.77 -25.84 -13.90
CA SER A 411 23.99 -25.05 -14.07
C SER A 411 23.64 -23.56 -14.09
N PHE A 412 24.57 -22.72 -13.63
CA PHE A 412 24.41 -21.27 -13.58
C PHE A 412 25.63 -20.57 -14.18
N LYS A 413 25.37 -19.66 -15.12
CA LYS A 413 26.39 -18.80 -15.73
C LYS A 413 26.25 -17.38 -15.21
N LEU A 414 27.35 -16.77 -14.77
CA LEU A 414 27.38 -15.36 -14.40
C LEU A 414 27.20 -14.50 -15.65
N ILE A 415 26.23 -13.58 -15.62
CA ILE A 415 25.96 -12.64 -16.73
C ILE A 415 26.33 -11.21 -16.39
N GLN A 416 26.05 -10.73 -15.17
CA GLN A 416 26.24 -9.32 -14.81
C GLN A 416 26.58 -9.11 -13.33
N ASN A 417 27.29 -8.00 -13.07
CA ASN A 417 27.69 -7.57 -11.73
C ASN A 417 27.12 -6.19 -11.40
N TYR A 418 27.03 -5.91 -10.09
CA TYR A 418 26.51 -4.69 -9.48
C TYR A 418 25.06 -4.41 -9.85
N VAL A 419 24.25 -5.46 -9.96
CA VAL A 419 22.84 -5.34 -10.36
C VAL A 419 22.00 -4.82 -9.19
N LYS A 420 21.23 -3.76 -9.47
CA LYS A 420 20.24 -3.21 -8.54
C LYS A 420 18.91 -3.95 -8.65
N THR A 421 18.40 -4.06 -9.88
CA THR A 421 17.15 -4.75 -10.22
C THR A 421 17.15 -5.10 -11.71
N PHE A 422 16.23 -5.98 -12.13
CA PHE A 422 16.11 -6.46 -13.49
C PHE A 422 14.64 -6.71 -13.84
N TYR A 423 14.32 -6.64 -15.14
CA TYR A 423 12.95 -6.76 -15.64
C TYR A 423 12.93 -7.49 -16.98
N TRP A 424 11.94 -8.37 -17.16
CA TRP A 424 11.53 -8.84 -18.47
C TRP A 424 10.40 -7.94 -18.98
N SER A 425 10.52 -7.42 -20.20
CA SER A 425 9.38 -6.79 -20.89
C SER A 425 8.86 -7.75 -21.94
N SER A 426 7.58 -8.08 -21.85
CA SER A 426 6.81 -8.81 -22.85
C SER A 426 5.46 -8.09 -22.99
N GLY A 427 4.94 -8.01 -24.20
CA GLY A 427 3.62 -7.44 -24.45
C GLY A 427 3.21 -7.54 -25.91
N PRO A 428 1.90 -7.39 -26.20
CA PRO A 428 1.39 -7.51 -27.55
C PRO A 428 1.95 -6.38 -28.42
N GLY A 429 2.82 -6.74 -29.38
CA GLY A 429 3.34 -5.82 -30.39
C GLY A 429 4.80 -5.38 -30.23
N PHE A 430 5.56 -5.87 -29.25
CA PHE A 430 6.99 -5.63 -29.14
C PHE A 430 7.78 -6.89 -28.80
N SER A 431 9.00 -6.99 -29.33
CA SER A 431 9.90 -8.10 -29.04
C SER A 431 10.26 -8.12 -27.56
N LYS A 432 10.44 -9.31 -27.02
CA LYS A 432 10.89 -9.53 -25.65
C LYS A 432 12.28 -8.94 -25.43
N VAL A 433 12.42 -8.15 -24.38
CA VAL A 433 13.68 -7.48 -24.03
C VAL A 433 13.93 -7.63 -22.53
N PHE A 434 15.17 -7.90 -22.18
CA PHE A 434 15.66 -7.99 -20.81
C PHE A 434 16.34 -6.68 -20.41
N TYR A 435 15.87 -6.07 -19.32
CA TYR A 435 16.42 -4.82 -18.78
C TYR A 435 17.12 -5.08 -17.46
N VAL A 436 18.27 -4.44 -17.27
CA VAL A 436 19.06 -4.52 -16.05
C VAL A 436 19.44 -3.11 -15.61
N GLU A 437 19.12 -2.77 -14.37
CA GLU A 437 19.60 -1.54 -13.72
C GLU A 437 20.86 -1.89 -12.90
N ARG A 438 21.98 -1.26 -13.20
CA ARG A 438 23.28 -1.48 -12.55
C ARG A 438 23.71 -0.27 -11.73
N TRP A 439 24.32 -0.50 -10.58
CA TRP A 439 24.93 0.54 -9.77
C TRP A 439 26.23 1.05 -10.39
N LYS A 440 26.42 2.37 -10.34
CA LYS A 440 27.71 3.02 -10.58
C LYS A 440 28.33 3.48 -9.25
N PRO A 441 29.67 3.68 -9.22
CA PRO A 441 30.36 4.24 -8.06
C PRO A 441 29.77 5.59 -7.59
N ASP A 442 29.25 6.40 -8.51
CA ASP A 442 28.72 7.75 -8.24
C ASP A 442 27.32 7.78 -7.60
N ARG A 443 26.86 6.67 -7.00
CA ARG A 443 25.51 6.47 -6.42
C ARG A 443 24.32 6.54 -7.40
N ASN A 444 24.59 6.83 -8.66
CA ASN A 444 23.61 6.70 -9.72
C ASN A 444 23.64 5.28 -10.30
N SER A 445 22.65 4.95 -11.12
CA SER A 445 22.53 3.69 -11.82
C SER A 445 22.45 3.89 -13.32
N THR A 446 22.76 2.84 -14.07
CA THR A 446 22.58 2.79 -15.52
C THR A 446 21.67 1.65 -15.89
N VAL A 447 20.75 1.93 -16.80
CA VAL A 447 19.81 0.94 -17.33
C VAL A 447 20.32 0.47 -18.68
N ILE A 448 20.49 -0.85 -18.80
CA ILE A 448 20.96 -1.54 -19.99
C ILE A 448 19.86 -2.50 -20.44
N SER A 449 19.70 -2.69 -21.75
CA SER A 449 18.73 -3.64 -22.32
C SER A 449 19.37 -4.57 -23.34
N ALA A 450 19.04 -5.85 -23.31
CA ALA A 450 19.43 -6.80 -24.35
C ALA A 450 18.23 -7.68 -24.74
N ASN A 451 18.19 -8.14 -25.99
CA ASN A 451 17.18 -9.12 -26.41
C ASN A 451 17.44 -10.46 -25.70
N ASP A 452 18.70 -10.89 -25.70
CA ASP A 452 19.15 -12.04 -24.93
C ASP A 452 20.01 -11.63 -23.72
N PRO A 453 19.74 -12.17 -22.51
CA PRO A 453 20.52 -11.85 -21.32
C PRO A 453 22.00 -12.23 -21.42
N THR A 454 22.37 -13.13 -22.35
CA THR A 454 23.75 -13.54 -22.60
C THR A 454 24.55 -12.49 -23.36
N GLU A 455 23.90 -11.59 -24.09
CA GLU A 455 24.53 -10.57 -24.95
C GLU A 455 24.60 -9.19 -24.29
N LEU A 456 24.53 -9.16 -22.96
CA LEU A 456 24.44 -7.92 -22.20
C LEU A 456 25.81 -7.22 -22.15
N ASN A 457 26.15 -6.47 -23.21
CA ASN A 457 27.37 -5.69 -23.33
C ASN A 457 27.14 -4.21 -22.99
N ASP A 458 28.07 -3.63 -22.23
CA ASP A 458 27.91 -2.29 -21.61
C ASP A 458 27.93 -1.11 -22.60
N ALA A 459 28.50 -1.29 -23.80
CA ALA A 459 28.73 -0.17 -24.72
C ALA A 459 27.54 0.14 -25.66
N ASN A 460 26.84 -0.87 -26.18
CA ASN A 460 25.84 -0.68 -27.24
C ASN A 460 24.38 -0.68 -26.76
N ASN A 461 24.16 -1.08 -25.50
CA ASN A 461 22.83 -1.46 -25.00
C ASN A 461 22.27 -0.51 -23.93
N VAL A 462 22.84 0.69 -23.80
CA VAL A 462 22.44 1.65 -22.76
C VAL A 462 21.12 2.32 -23.12
N VAL A 463 20.13 2.17 -22.24
CA VAL A 463 18.78 2.75 -22.41
C VAL A 463 18.65 4.07 -21.66
N PHE A 464 19.21 4.15 -20.46
CA PHE A 464 19.13 5.34 -19.62
C PHE A 464 20.38 5.49 -18.75
N LEU A 465 20.94 6.70 -18.74
CA LEU A 465 22.13 7.06 -17.96
C LEU A 465 21.73 7.84 -16.70
N GLU A 466 22.45 7.59 -15.62
CA GLU A 466 22.28 8.28 -14.34
C GLU A 466 20.84 8.21 -13.78
N ALA A 467 20.22 7.04 -13.87
CA ALA A 467 19.00 6.76 -13.15
C ALA A 467 19.27 6.79 -11.64
N ARG A 468 18.27 7.15 -10.86
CA ARG A 468 18.20 6.92 -9.42
C ARG A 468 17.26 5.77 -9.12
N ASP A 469 16.17 5.70 -9.86
CA ASP A 469 15.23 4.58 -9.86
C ASP A 469 14.66 4.35 -11.25
N PHE A 470 14.45 3.08 -11.59
CA PHE A 470 13.89 2.64 -12.86
C PHE A 470 12.80 1.59 -12.62
N GLN A 471 11.63 1.76 -13.25
CA GLN A 471 10.51 0.83 -13.15
C GLN A 471 9.79 0.69 -14.48
N ILE A 472 9.29 -0.51 -14.76
CA ILE A 472 8.45 -0.80 -15.92
C ILE A 472 7.03 -1.12 -15.43
N LYS A 473 6.01 -0.48 -16.03
CA LYS A 473 4.60 -0.77 -15.74
C LYS A 473 3.77 -0.71 -17.03
N GLY A 474 3.20 -1.85 -17.41
CA GLY A 474 2.46 -1.97 -18.67
C GLY A 474 3.35 -1.53 -19.83
N ASP A 475 2.82 -0.64 -20.68
CA ASP A 475 3.51 -0.19 -21.89
C ASP A 475 4.53 0.95 -21.65
N TYR A 476 4.80 1.29 -20.39
CA TYR A 476 5.63 2.45 -20.04
C TYR A 476 6.82 2.09 -19.14
N MET A 477 7.93 2.73 -19.44
CA MET A 477 9.14 2.78 -18.63
C MET A 477 9.24 4.13 -17.91
N PHE A 478 9.55 4.08 -16.63
CA PHE A 478 9.69 5.23 -15.75
C PHE A 478 11.12 5.27 -15.23
N ALA A 479 11.79 6.40 -15.41
CA ALA A 479 13.11 6.64 -14.83
C ALA A 479 13.12 7.97 -14.07
N THR A 480 13.84 8.00 -12.95
CA THR A 480 14.07 9.24 -12.19
C THR A 480 15.54 9.60 -12.25
N ARG A 481 15.85 10.88 -12.43
CA ARG A 481 17.21 11.42 -12.34
C ARG A 481 17.23 12.57 -11.36
N GLN A 482 18.24 12.61 -10.50
CA GLN A 482 18.48 13.75 -9.62
C GLN A 482 19.49 14.68 -10.29
N THR A 483 19.15 15.95 -10.48
CA THR A 483 20.08 16.98 -10.96
C THR A 483 20.39 17.96 -9.83
N LYS A 484 21.45 18.75 -10.00
CA LYS A 484 21.83 19.79 -9.01
C LYS A 484 20.80 20.93 -8.97
N GLU A 485 20.16 21.22 -10.09
CA GLU A 485 19.18 22.31 -10.26
C GLU A 485 17.76 21.90 -9.86
N VAL A 486 17.37 20.64 -10.10
CA VAL A 486 16.02 20.11 -9.82
C VAL A 486 16.15 18.87 -8.96
N ARG A 487 15.46 18.84 -7.80
CA ARG A 487 15.58 17.71 -6.86
C ARG A 487 15.25 16.36 -7.50
N PHE A 488 14.27 16.28 -8.40
CA PHE A 488 13.93 15.07 -9.16
C PHE A 488 13.34 15.41 -10.53
N CYS A 489 13.89 14.83 -11.59
CA CYS A 489 13.34 14.85 -12.95
C CYS A 489 12.74 13.48 -13.27
N TYR A 490 11.50 13.48 -13.76
CA TYR A 490 10.78 12.27 -14.14
C TYR A 490 10.76 12.10 -15.66
N TRP A 491 11.21 10.93 -16.11
CA TRP A 491 11.29 10.54 -17.51
C TRP A 491 10.34 9.39 -17.77
N ILE A 492 9.57 9.51 -18.84
CA ILE A 492 8.61 8.49 -19.27
C ILE A 492 8.91 8.13 -20.72
N ARG A 493 9.00 6.83 -21.00
CA ARG A 493 9.14 6.29 -22.35
C ARG A 493 8.10 5.21 -22.57
N ASN A 494 7.36 5.30 -23.67
CA ASN A 494 6.54 4.19 -24.16
C ASN A 494 7.45 3.24 -24.97
N PHE A 495 7.24 1.92 -24.90
CA PHE A 495 8.01 0.95 -25.68
C PHE A 495 8.02 1.24 -27.18
N ASN A 496 6.94 1.79 -27.73
CA ASN A 496 6.83 2.17 -29.14
C ASN A 496 7.66 3.42 -29.53
N LYS A 497 8.21 4.15 -28.55
CA LYS A 497 9.05 5.32 -28.79
C LYS A 497 10.53 4.99 -28.56
N LYS A 498 11.42 5.53 -29.39
CA LYS A 498 12.88 5.36 -29.26
C LYS A 498 13.50 6.23 -28.15
N LYS A 499 12.88 7.33 -27.73
CA LYS A 499 13.44 8.30 -26.77
C LYS A 499 12.55 8.46 -25.53
N PHE A 500 13.18 8.79 -24.40
CA PHE A 500 12.47 9.22 -23.18
C PHE A 500 12.02 10.67 -23.32
N ASP A 501 10.76 10.92 -23.00
CA ASP A 501 10.19 12.26 -22.96
C ASP A 501 10.28 12.78 -21.50
N PRO A 502 10.92 13.94 -21.25
CA PRO A 502 10.87 14.58 -19.92
C PRO A 502 9.47 15.15 -19.70
N LYS A 503 8.74 14.68 -18.67
CA LYS A 503 7.34 15.12 -18.45
C LYS A 503 7.13 16.03 -17.25
N PHE A 504 7.95 15.91 -16.20
CA PHE A 504 7.76 16.70 -14.98
C PHE A 504 9.10 17.10 -14.38
N THR A 505 9.32 18.41 -14.35
CA THR A 505 10.38 19.08 -13.60
C THR A 505 9.72 19.62 -12.34
N GLN A 506 9.79 18.91 -11.22
CA GLN A 506 9.26 19.43 -9.97
C GLN A 506 10.34 20.32 -9.34
N ALA A 507 10.34 21.60 -9.70
CA ALA A 507 10.97 22.62 -8.88
C ALA A 507 10.12 22.72 -7.61
N VAL A 508 10.68 22.29 -6.48
CA VAL A 508 10.07 22.53 -5.18
C VAL A 508 10.76 23.77 -4.65
N ASP A 509 10.06 24.90 -4.70
CA ASP A 509 10.41 26.11 -3.95
C ASP A 509 10.47 25.84 -2.44
#